data_AF-A0A3E4V876-F1
#
_entry.id   AF-A0A3E4V876-F1
#
_cell.length_a   1.000
_cell.length_b   1.000
_cell.length_c   1.000
_cell.angle_alpha   90.00
_cell.angle_beta   90.00
_cell.angle_gamma   90.00
#
_symmetry.space_group_name_H-M   'P 1'
#
loop_
_entity.id
_entity.type
_entity.pdbx_description
1 polymer ?
#
loop_
_entity_poly.entity_id
_entity_poly.type
_entity_poly.pdbx_seq_one_letter_code
_entity_poly.pdbx_strand_id
1 'polypeptide(L)' 'MYVGIGPEKDTVVTEDQAFEYALERCLHGTPDDQKEFKEMLVEWFYSGSWVKEESEETYA' A
#
# COMPACT_ATOMS: atom_id res chain seq x y z
N MET A 1 10.16 -3.65 -16.81
CA MET A 1 10.95 -2.48 -16.32
C MET A 1 10.03 -1.28 -16.22
N TYR A 2 10.23 -0.45 -15.21
CA TYR A 2 9.44 0.76 -14.95
C TYR A 2 10.35 1.99 -15.04
N VAL A 3 9.88 3.04 -15.71
CA VAL A 3 10.60 4.31 -15.85
C VAL A 3 9.81 5.38 -15.10
N GLY A 4 10.45 5.97 -14.10
CA GLY A 4 9.82 6.97 -13.25
C GLY A 4 9.65 8.32 -13.95
N ILE A 5 8.57 9.01 -13.59
CA ILE A 5 8.21 10.34 -14.07
C ILE A 5 7.89 11.24 -12.87
N GLY A 6 7.91 12.57 -13.07
CA GLY A 6 7.58 13.52 -12.01
C GLY A 6 8.53 13.39 -10.80
N PRO A 7 8.02 13.11 -9.58
CA PRO A 7 8.86 12.88 -8.40
C PRO A 7 9.84 11.70 -8.54
N GLU A 8 9.54 10.74 -9.41
CA GLU A 8 10.34 9.55 -9.65
C GLU A 8 11.25 9.69 -10.89
N LYS A 9 11.35 10.90 -11.46
CA LYS A 9 12.13 11.13 -12.68
C LYS A 9 13.56 10.63 -12.52
N ASP A 10 14.06 10.01 -13.59
CA ASP A 10 15.40 9.41 -13.70
C ASP A 10 15.58 8.10 -12.91
N THR A 11 14.53 7.59 -12.25
CA THR A 11 14.53 6.25 -11.67
C THR A 11 14.15 5.19 -12.71
N VAL A 12 14.90 4.10 -12.77
CA VAL A 12 14.60 2.90 -13.56
C VAL A 12 14.60 1.69 -12.64
N VAL A 13 13.48 0.95 -12.63
CA VAL A 13 13.30 -0.24 -11.79
C VAL A 13 13.11 -1.46 -12.68
N THR A 14 13.91 -2.50 -12.49
CA THR A 14 13.76 -3.77 -13.21
C THR A 14 12.56 -4.56 -12.68
N GLU A 15 12.13 -5.62 -13.37
CA GLU A 15 10.96 -6.39 -12.91
C GLU A 15 11.21 -7.14 -11.61
N ASP A 16 12.42 -7.67 -11.42
CA ASP A 16 12.85 -8.33 -10.19
C ASP A 16 12.89 -7.38 -8.99
N GLN A 17 13.10 -6.08 -9.21
CA GLN A 17 13.12 -5.06 -8.17
C GLN A 17 11.75 -4.37 -7.97
N ALA A 18 10.78 -4.61 -8.86
CA ALA A 18 9.55 -3.84 -8.91
C ALA A 18 8.71 -3.95 -7.62
N PHE A 19 8.61 -5.17 -7.06
CA PHE A 19 7.84 -5.40 -5.85
C PHE A 19 8.47 -4.69 -4.64
N GLU A 20 9.78 -4.85 -4.44
CA GLU A 20 10.50 -4.22 -3.33
C GLU A 20 10.44 -2.69 -3.42
N TYR A 21 10.67 -2.14 -4.62
CA TYR A 21 10.59 -0.70 -4.86
C TYR A 21 9.18 -0.16 -4.58
N ALA A 22 8.14 -0.80 -5.11
CA ALA A 22 6.76 -0.37 -4.88
C ALA A 22 6.41 -0.40 -3.38
N LEU A 23 6.79 -1.46 -2.68
CA LEU A 23 6.55 -1.59 -1.24
C LEU A 23 7.26 -0.50 -0.45
N GLU A 24 8.52 -0.19 -0.76
CA GLU A 24 9.28 0.90 -0.12
C GLU A 24 8.58 2.25 -0.30
N ARG A 25 8.18 2.58 -1.54
CA ARG A 25 7.48 3.85 -1.84
C ARG A 25 6.14 3.95 -1.12
N CYS A 26 5.41 2.84 -1.02
CA CYS A 26 4.13 2.80 -0.31
C CYS A 26 4.27 2.86 1.22
N LEU A 27 5.36 2.36 1.79
CA LEU A 27 5.60 2.39 3.24
C LEU A 27 6.30 3.66 3.73
N HIS A 28 7.11 4.29 2.87
CA HIS A 28 7.97 5.42 3.22
C HIS A 28 7.72 6.67 2.36
N GLY A 29 6.67 6.66 1.55
CA GLY A 29 6.18 7.82 0.79
C GLY A 29 5.57 8.90 1.69
N THR A 30 4.78 9.80 1.09
CA THR A 30 4.12 10.85 1.89
C THR A 30 3.10 10.25 2.88
N PRO A 31 2.76 10.94 3.98
CA PRO A 31 1.75 10.43 4.91
C PRO A 31 0.40 10.11 4.25
N ASP A 32 0.01 10.89 3.24
CA ASP A 32 -1.22 10.67 2.49
C ASP A 32 -1.12 9.40 1.62
N ASP A 33 -0.02 9.22 0.87
CA ASP A 33 0.22 8.00 0.08
C ASP A 33 0.24 6.75 0.96
N GLN A 34 0.90 6.85 2.13
CA GLN A 34 0.94 5.75 3.09
C GLN A 34 -0.44 5.40 3.62
N LYS A 35 -1.29 6.39 3.85
CA LYS A 35 -2.66 6.17 4.34
C LYS A 35 -3.49 5.46 3.28
N GLU A 36 -3.52 5.99 2.06
CA GLU A 36 -4.28 5.42 0.94
C GLU A 36 -3.85 3.99 0.65
N PHE A 37 -2.54 3.73 0.57
CA PHE A 37 -2.03 2.39 0.34
C PHE A 37 -2.38 1.42 1.48
N LYS A 38 -2.23 1.83 2.75
CA LYS A 38 -2.57 0.97 3.90
C LYS A 38 -4.05 0.59 3.89
N GLU A 39 -4.94 1.54 3.59
CA GLU A 39 -6.38 1.28 3.49
C GLU A 39 -6.68 0.27 2.38
N MET A 40 -6.17 0.50 1.17
CA MET A 40 -6.34 -0.44 0.05
C MET A 40 -5.75 -1.82 0.33
N LEU A 41 -4.55 -1.89 0.92
CA LEU A 41 -3.87 -3.15 1.22
C LEU A 41 -4.65 -3.97 2.26
N VAL A 42 -5.14 -3.33 3.32
CA VAL A 42 -5.97 -3.97 4.35
C VAL A 42 -7.27 -4.46 3.73
N GLU A 43 -7.99 -3.63 2.97
CA GLU A 43 -9.22 -4.03 2.31
C GLU A 43 -9.00 -5.24 1.40
N TRP A 44 -8.02 -5.18 0.51
CA TRP A 44 -7.70 -6.27 -0.40
C TRP A 44 -7.29 -7.55 0.32
N PHE A 45 -6.37 -7.47 1.29
CA PHE A 45 -5.83 -8.65 1.99
C PHE A 45 -6.91 -9.36 2.83
N TYR A 46 -7.77 -8.58 3.50
CA TYR A 46 -8.83 -9.11 4.35
C TYR A 46 -10.15 -9.40 3.59
N SER A 47 -10.26 -9.07 2.30
CA SER A 47 -11.47 -9.33 1.49
C SER A 47 -11.80 -10.82 1.30
N GLY A 48 -10.86 -11.71 1.56
CA GLY A 48 -11.01 -13.16 1.36
C GLY A 48 -11.44 -13.90 2.64
N SER A 49 -10.50 -14.62 3.23
CA SER A 49 -10.75 -15.60 4.31
C SER A 49 -10.97 -14.98 5.70
N TRP A 50 -11.34 -13.70 5.78
CA TRP A 50 -11.40 -12.98 7.04
C TRP A 50 -12.76 -12.31 7.23
N VAL A 51 -13.24 -12.31 8.47
CA VAL A 51 -14.40 -11.53 8.90
C VAL A 51 -13.88 -10.51 9.90
N LYS A 52 -14.22 -9.23 9.69
CA LYS A 52 -13.92 -8.18 10.67
C LYS A 52 -14.88 -8.38 11.85
N GLU A 53 -14.33 -8.77 12.99
CA GLU A 53 -15.10 -8.81 14.23
C GLU A 53 -15.44 -7.37 14.62
N GLU A 54 -16.71 -7.00 14.56
CA GLU A 54 -17.19 -5.75 15.17
C GLU A 54 -17.18 -5.98 16.68
N SER A 55 -16.20 -5.43 17.39
CA SER A 55 -16.25 -5.38 18.84
C SER A 55 -17.52 -4.65 19.24
N GLU A 56 -18.40 -5.29 20.00
CA GLU A 56 -19.59 -4.70 20.61
C GLU A 56 -19.19 -3.56 21.58
N GLU A 57 -18.79 -2.41 21.04
CA GLU A 57 -18.86 -1.12 21.72
C GLU A 57 -20.02 -0.34 21.12
N THR A 58 -21.20 -0.96 21.08
CA THR A 58 -22.45 -0.23 20.99
C THR A 58 -23.24 -0.59 22.24
N TYR A 59 -23.57 0.44 23.03
CA TYR A 59 -24.28 0.40 24.32
C TYR A 59 -23.42 0.05 25.55
N ALA A 60 -22.62 1.01 26.02
CA ALA A 60 -22.31 1.20 27.44
C ALA A 60 -22.54 2.67 27.82
#